data_AF-A0AA46AGI1-F1
#
_entry.id   AF-A0AA46AGI1-F1
#
_cell.length_a   1.000
_cell.length_b   1.000
_cell.length_c   1.000
_cell.angle_alpha   90.00
_cell.angle_beta   90.00
_cell.angle_gamma   90.00
#
_symmetry.space_group_name_H-M   'P 1'
#
loop_
_entity.id
_entity.type
_entity.pdbx_description
1 polymer ?
#
loop_
_entity_poly.entity_id
_entity_poly.type
_entity_poly.pdbx_seq_one_letter_code
_entity_poly.pdbx_strand_id
1 'polypeptide(L)'
;MKPVYQRIIAIIIMCVPGALAIYGWTLMRDVLFNYFGGQGMAWLPFTGGLVLLIVGLALIGGFLFHHDRKRKRIQPRLIGKQNDPTYRNKPGY
;
A
#
# COMPACT_ATOMS: atom_id res chain seq x y z
N MET A 1 -6.82 13.87 22.31
CA MET A 1 -7.74 13.45 21.23
C MET A 1 -7.96 11.94 21.33
N LYS A 2 -9.20 11.45 21.28
CA LYS A 2 -9.48 10.01 21.44
C LYS A 2 -8.81 9.22 20.30
N PRO A 3 -8.20 8.05 20.55
CA PRO A 3 -7.44 7.28 19.55
C PRO A 3 -8.28 6.83 18.34
N VAL A 4 -9.62 6.88 18.46
CA VAL A 4 -10.56 6.60 17.36
C VAL A 4 -10.44 7.63 16.23
N TYR A 5 -10.33 8.93 16.55
CA TYR A 5 -10.25 9.99 15.52
C TYR A 5 -8.97 9.88 14.68
N GLN A 6 -7.84 9.56 15.31
CA GLN A 6 -6.57 9.35 14.60
C GLN A 6 -6.64 8.19 13.60
N ARG A 7 -7.39 7.14 13.91
CA ARG A 7 -7.56 5.98 13.02
C ARG A 7 -8.39 6.33 11.78
N ILE A 8 -9.48 7.09 11.97
CA ILE A 8 -10.36 7.51 10.88
C ILE A 8 -9.60 8.45 9.93
N ILE A 9 -8.85 9.42 10.48
CA ILE A 9 -8.04 10.35 9.68
C ILE A 9 -6.97 9.61 8.87
N ALA A 10 -6.31 8.61 9.44
CA ALA A 10 -5.33 7.79 8.73
C ALA A 10 -5.94 7.04 7.54
N ILE A 11 -7.16 6.52 7.69
CA ILE A 11 -7.88 5.81 6.60
C ILE A 11 -8.27 6.79 5.49
N ILE A 12 -8.74 7.99 5.85
CA ILE A 12 -9.10 9.04 4.88
C ILE A 12 -7.86 9.48 4.09
N ILE A 13 -6.72 9.68 4.76
CA ILE A 13 -5.45 10.03 4.10
C ILE A 13 -4.99 8.91 3.16
N MET A 14 -5.18 7.64 3.52
CA MET A 14 -4.89 6.49 2.65
C MET A 14 -5.81 6.38 1.42
N CYS A 15 -6.99 7.02 1.46
CA CYS A 15 -7.93 6.98 0.35
C CYS A 15 -7.40 7.74 -0.88
N VAL A 16 -6.59 8.79 -0.66
CA VAL A 16 -6.00 9.61 -1.73
C VAL A 16 -5.07 8.81 -2.65
N PRO A 17 -4.03 8.09 -2.16
CA PRO A 17 -3.20 7.26 -3.02
C PRO A 17 -3.97 6.06 -3.60
N GLY A 18 -5.01 5.58 -2.92
CA GLY A 18 -5.95 4.59 -3.46
C GLY A 18 -6.68 5.08 -4.71
N ALA A 19 -7.24 6.29 -4.65
CA ALA A 19 -7.90 6.93 -5.78
C ALA A 19 -6.93 7.17 -6.96
N LEU A 20 -5.70 7.59 -6.69
CA LEU A 20 -4.65 7.76 -7.71
C LEU A 20 -4.31 6.43 -8.40
N ALA A 21 -4.24 5.33 -7.66
CA ALA A 21 -3.99 4.00 -8.23
C ALA A 21 -5.14 3.55 -9.16
N ILE A 22 -6.40 3.75 -8.73
CA ILE A 22 -7.59 3.44 -9.55
C ILE A 22 -7.59 4.29 -10.83
N TYR A 23 -7.27 5.57 -10.71
CA TYR A 23 -7.17 6.47 -11.86
C TYR A 23 -6.08 6.03 -12.85
N GLY A 24 -4.90 5.66 -12.37
CA GLY A 24 -3.83 5.09 -13.18
C GLY A 24 -4.23 3.80 -13.90
N TRP A 25 -4.97 2.91 -13.23
CA TRP A 25 -5.52 1.70 -13.83
C TRP A 25 -6.54 2.00 -14.94
N THR A 26 -7.44 2.96 -14.71
CA THR A 26 -8.43 3.37 -15.72
C THR A 26 -7.73 3.88 -16.99
N LEU A 27 -6.68 4.69 -16.84
CA LEU A 27 -5.86 5.16 -17.98
C LEU A 27 -5.25 3.99 -18.78
N MET A 28 -4.71 2.98 -18.11
CA MET A 28 -4.19 1.79 -18.81
C MET A 28 -5.29 1.05 -19.57
N ARG A 29 -6.45 0.88 -18.91
CA ARG A 29 -7.59 0.16 -19.46
C ARG A 29 -8.10 0.85 -20.73
N ASP A 30 -8.17 2.17 -20.72
CA ASP A 30 -8.63 2.95 -21.87
C ASP A 30 -7.62 2.88 -23.03
N VAL A 31 -6.31 2.86 -22.76
CA VAL A 31 -5.30 2.63 -23.81
C VAL A 31 -5.38 1.22 -24.39
N LEU A 32 -5.59 0.21 -23.54
CA LEU A 32 -5.80 -1.17 -23.98
C LEU A 32 -7.05 -1.29 -24.87
N PHE A 33 -8.17 -0.68 -24.48
CA PHE A 33 -9.38 -0.68 -25.30
C PHE A 33 -9.19 0.05 -26.63
N ASN A 34 -8.50 1.19 -26.65
CA ASN A 34 -8.18 1.89 -27.89
C ASN A 34 -7.29 1.03 -28.81
N TYR A 35 -6.32 0.30 -28.25
CA TYR A 35 -5.47 -0.62 -28.99
C TYR A 35 -6.28 -1.77 -29.62
N PHE A 36 -7.18 -2.40 -28.86
CA PHE A 36 -8.07 -3.44 -29.40
C PHE A 36 -9.10 -2.90 -30.40
N GLY A 37 -9.48 -1.62 -30.29
CA GLY A 37 -10.36 -0.92 -31.23
C GLY A 37 -9.70 -0.51 -32.55
N GLY A 38 -8.44 -0.89 -32.79
CA GLY A 38 -7.72 -0.58 -34.02
C GLY A 38 -7.04 0.79 -34.04
N GLN A 39 -7.03 1.51 -32.90
CA GLN A 39 -6.26 2.74 -32.74
C GLN A 39 -4.82 2.41 -32.32
N GLY A 40 -3.85 3.22 -32.75
CA GLY A 40 -2.43 3.01 -32.42
C GLY A 40 -2.16 3.04 -30.91
N MET A 41 -1.15 2.30 -30.47
CA MET A 41 -0.77 2.22 -29.06
C MET A 41 -0.36 3.60 -28.51
N ALA A 42 -1.15 4.16 -27.60
CA ALA A 42 -0.85 5.43 -26.97
C ALA A 42 0.14 5.23 -25.80
N TRP A 43 1.43 5.18 -26.12
CA TRP A 43 2.51 4.94 -25.15
C TRP A 43 2.57 5.98 -24.01
N LEU A 44 2.21 7.23 -24.29
CA LEU A 44 2.25 8.33 -23.31
C LEU A 44 1.24 8.14 -22.15
N PRO A 45 -0.07 7.96 -22.40
CA PRO A 45 -1.03 7.65 -21.33
C PRO A 45 -0.80 6.27 -20.70
N PHE A 46 -0.27 5.29 -21.44
CA PHE A 46 0.05 3.97 -20.89
C PHE A 46 1.15 4.04 -19.83
N THR A 47 2.28 4.67 -20.17
CA THR A 47 3.40 4.84 -19.24
C THR A 47 3.03 5.77 -18.09
N GLY A 48 2.25 6.83 -18.35
CA GLY A 48 1.71 7.70 -17.29
C GLY A 48 0.81 6.94 -16.31
N GLY A 49 -0.11 6.11 -16.81
CA GLY A 49 -0.96 5.23 -15.99
C GLY A 49 -0.14 4.22 -15.19
N LEU A 50 0.94 3.67 -15.78
CA LEU A 50 1.87 2.75 -15.12
C LEU A 50 2.63 3.37 -13.98
N VAL A 51 3.14 4.58 -14.17
CA VAL A 51 3.80 5.32 -13.09
C VAL A 51 2.80 5.65 -11.97
N LEU A 52 1.59 6.12 -12.32
CA LEU A 52 0.53 6.43 -11.34
C LEU A 52 0.12 5.21 -10.51
N LEU A 53 0.01 4.04 -11.15
CA LEU A 53 -0.34 2.79 -10.50
C LEU A 53 0.77 2.32 -9.54
N ILE A 54 2.03 2.33 -10.00
CA ILE A 54 3.18 1.93 -9.18
C ILE A 54 3.35 2.89 -8.00
N VAL A 55 3.26 4.20 -8.24
CA VAL A 55 3.37 5.20 -7.17
C VAL A 55 2.21 5.06 -6.18
N GLY A 56 0.98 4.90 -6.66
CA GLY A 56 -0.18 4.66 -5.79
C GLY A 56 -0.02 3.42 -4.91
N LEU A 57 0.40 2.29 -5.50
CA LEU A 57 0.68 1.04 -4.77
C LEU A 57 1.86 1.18 -3.79
N ALA A 58 2.95 1.85 -4.20
CA ALA A 58 4.11 2.06 -3.35
C ALA A 58 3.79 2.94 -2.14
N LEU A 59 2.99 3.99 -2.32
CA LEU A 59 2.52 4.85 -1.23
C LEU A 59 1.60 4.09 -0.27
N ILE A 60 0.64 3.32 -0.78
CA ILE A 60 -0.26 2.49 0.02
C ILE A 60 0.55 1.43 0.80
N GLY A 61 1.40 0.68 0.11
CA GLY A 61 2.21 -0.38 0.71
C GLY A 61 3.22 0.13 1.73
N GLY A 62 3.89 1.25 1.42
CA GLY A 62 4.82 1.91 2.33
C GLY A 62 4.14 2.45 3.59
N PHE A 63 2.98 3.09 3.44
CA PHE A 63 2.20 3.56 4.58
C PHE A 63 1.65 2.40 5.41
N LEU A 64 1.14 1.34 4.77
CA LEU A 64 0.63 0.15 5.44
C LEU A 64 1.73 -0.50 6.29
N PHE A 65 2.92 -0.69 5.73
CA PHE A 65 4.07 -1.25 6.43
C PHE A 65 4.53 -0.40 7.63
N HIS A 66 4.64 0.92 7.45
CA HIS A 66 5.02 1.83 8.53
C HIS A 66 3.96 1.86 9.65
N HIS A 67 2.68 1.85 9.29
CA HIS A 67 1.58 1.88 10.24
C HIS A 67 1.46 0.56 11.02
N ASP A 68 1.64 -0.58 10.36
CA ASP A 68 1.50 -1.89 11.00
C ASP A 68 2.70 -2.21 11.92
N ARG A 69 3.90 -1.68 11.60
CA ARG A 69 5.06 -1.73 12.50
C ARG A 69 4.78 -1.10 13.87
N LYS A 70 3.97 -0.04 13.94
CA LYS A 70 3.62 0.63 15.20
C LYS A 70 2.63 -0.15 16.05
N ARG A 71 1.91 -1.14 15.50
CA ARG A 71 0.85 -1.88 16.20
C ARG A 71 1.28 -3.23 16.78
N LYS A 72 2.57 -3.60 16.71
CA LYS A 72 3.13 -4.87 17.26
C LYS A 72 2.23 -6.10 16.96
N ARG A 73 1.61 -6.16 15.79
CA ARG A 73 0.83 -7.32 15.28
C ARG A 73 1.55 -8.08 14.18
N ILE A 74 2.84 -7.83 14.02
CA ILE A 74 3.73 -8.66 13.21
C ILE A 74 3.90 -9.99 13.95
N GLN A 75 3.76 -11.11 13.24
CA GLN A 75 3.96 -12.43 13.84
C GLN A 75 5.33 -12.46 14.58
N PRO A 76 5.42 -13.08 15.77
CA PRO A 76 6.68 -13.18 16.52
C PRO A 76 7.83 -13.80 15.72
N ARG A 77 7.53 -14.52 14.62
CA ARG A 77 8.52 -15.07 13.67
C ARG A 77 9.23 -14.02 12.80
N LEU A 78 8.66 -12.83 12.63
CA LEU A 78 9.23 -11.68 11.89
C LEU A 78 9.91 -10.67 12.82
N ILE A 79 9.76 -10.85 14.12
CA ILE A 79 10.35 -10.01 15.16
C ILE A 79 11.64 -10.69 15.60
N GLY A 80 12.78 -9.99 15.51
CA GLY A 80 14.05 -10.51 16.01
C GLY A 80 13.88 -11.01 17.45
N LYS A 81 14.48 -12.19 17.74
CA LYS A 81 14.38 -13.00 18.97
C LYS A 81 14.38 -12.21 20.30
N GLN A 82 14.92 -11.00 20.30
CA GLN A 82 15.05 -10.09 21.44
C GLN A 82 13.73 -9.44 21.92
N ASN A 83 12.70 -9.36 21.08
CA ASN A 83 11.42 -8.69 21.41
C ASN A 83 10.25 -9.67 21.58
N ASP A 84 10.52 -10.97 21.57
CA ASP A 84 9.51 -12.00 21.77
C ASP A 84 9.21 -12.16 23.29
N PRO A 85 7.98 -11.87 23.76
CA PRO A 85 7.61 -11.96 25.17
C PRO A 85 7.72 -13.40 25.73
N THR A 86 7.68 -14.40 24.84
CA THR A 86 7.85 -15.83 25.16
C THR A 86 9.32 -16.23 25.36
N TYR A 87 10.29 -15.46 24.83
CA TYR A 87 11.72 -15.64 25.15
C TYR A 87 12.15 -14.88 26.41
N ARG A 88 11.48 -13.76 26.73
CA ARG A 88 11.74 -12.98 27.95
C ARG A 88 11.50 -13.79 29.24
N ASN A 89 10.58 -14.74 29.21
CA ASN A 89 10.14 -15.53 30.37
C ASN A 89 10.51 -17.02 30.29
N LYS A 90 11.59 -17.38 29.59
CA LYS A 90 12.11 -18.74 29.72
C LYS A 90 12.91 -18.83 31.03
N PRO A 91 12.50 -19.66 32.00
CA PRO A 91 13.36 -19.95 33.14
C PRO A 91 14.65 -20.57 32.58
N GLY A 92 15.78 -19.91 32.85
CA GLY A 92 17.09 -20.46 32.52
C GLY A 92 17.31 -21.70 33.38
N TYR A 93 17.66 -22.81 32.73
CA TYR A 93 18.43 -23.88 33.36
C TYR A 93 19.91 -23.53 33.21
#